data_AF-A0A353YEN8-F1
#
_entry.id   AF-A0A353YEN8-F1
#
_cell.length_a   1.000
_cell.length_b   1.000
_cell.length_c   1.000
_cell.angle_alpha   90.00
_cell.angle_beta   90.00
_cell.angle_gamma   90.00
#
_symmetry.space_group_name_H-M   'P 1'
#
loop_
_entity.id
_entity.type
_entity.pdbx_description
1 polymer ?
#
loop_
_entity_poly.entity_id
_entity_poly.type
_entity_poly.pdbx_seq_one_letter_code
_entity_poly.pdbx_strand_id
1 'polypeptide(L)'
;MTAPHARGTCPGLSAPMETGDGLLARVMPAGPIPLDDFIAFCVAAREHGNGTIEISARGSLQVRGLTPLSAPLFAAAVAALDIDICDGVPVIADPL
;
A
#
# COMPACT_ATOMS: atom_id res chain seq x y z
N MET A 1 7.94 -29.08 9.73
CA MET A 1 7.25 -28.59 8.51
C MET A 1 6.19 -27.58 8.95
N THR A 2 6.52 -26.30 8.93
CA THR A 2 5.58 -25.24 9.32
C THR A 2 4.56 -25.08 8.19
N ALA A 3 3.28 -25.31 8.47
CA ALA A 3 2.22 -25.08 7.50
C ALA A 3 2.23 -23.60 7.06
N PRO A 4 2.00 -23.28 5.77
CA PRO A 4 1.87 -21.91 5.34
C PRO A 4 0.70 -21.27 6.09
N HIS A 5 1.00 -20.27 6.93
CA HIS A 5 -0.04 -19.47 7.58
C HIS A 5 -0.73 -18.67 6.49
N ALA A 6 -2.01 -18.96 6.24
CA ALA A 6 -2.83 -18.16 5.34
C ALA A 6 -2.88 -16.74 5.92
N ARG A 7 -2.18 -15.80 5.28
CA ARG A 7 -2.29 -14.37 5.59
C ARG A 7 -3.69 -13.94 5.17
N GLY A 8 -4.66 -14.09 6.08
CA GLY A 8 -6.10 -14.02 5.81
C GLY A 8 -6.64 -12.63 5.47
N THR A 9 -5.78 -11.65 5.24
CA THR A 9 -6.17 -10.26 5.00
C THR A 9 -5.33 -9.68 3.88
N CYS A 10 -5.99 -9.16 2.85
CA CYS A 10 -5.35 -8.26 1.90
C CYS A 10 -4.96 -7.00 2.69
N PRO A 11 -3.66 -6.60 2.70
CA PRO A 11 -3.20 -5.48 3.52
C PRO A 11 -3.64 -4.14 2.93
N GLY A 12 -4.94 -3.85 2.86
CA GLY A 12 -5.44 -2.57 2.33
C GLY A 12 -5.04 -1.39 3.21
N LEU A 13 -5.19 -0.17 2.68
CA LEU A 13 -4.94 1.08 3.43
C LEU A 13 -5.73 1.11 4.75
N SER A 14 -6.98 0.62 4.71
CA SER A 14 -7.91 0.55 5.84
C SER A 14 -7.65 -0.61 6.81
N ALA A 15 -6.87 -1.62 6.40
CA ALA A 15 -6.54 -2.79 7.21
C ALA A 15 -5.11 -3.28 6.93
N PRO A 16 -4.08 -2.57 7.43
CA PRO A 16 -2.68 -2.96 7.27
C PRO A 16 -2.39 -4.30 7.96
N MET A 17 -1.44 -5.07 7.42
CA MET A 17 -1.06 -6.38 7.95
C MET A 17 0.26 -6.30 8.71
N GLU A 18 0.37 -7.00 9.85
CA GLU A 18 1.64 -7.13 10.58
C GLU A 18 2.69 -7.93 9.80
N THR A 19 3.92 -7.44 9.84
CA THR A 19 5.12 -8.01 9.23
C THR A 19 6.32 -7.83 10.17
N GLY A 20 7.46 -8.44 9.85
CA GLY A 20 8.66 -8.38 10.71
C GLY A 20 9.25 -6.98 10.90
N ASP A 21 8.89 -6.02 10.05
CA ASP A 21 9.35 -4.63 10.09
C ASP A 21 8.26 -3.64 10.53
N GLY A 22 7.06 -4.11 10.90
CA GLY A 22 5.91 -3.27 11.26
C GLY A 22 4.67 -3.62 10.44
N LEU A 23 3.81 -2.65 10.19
CA LEU A 23 2.63 -2.80 9.36
C LEU A 23 2.97 -2.59 7.88
N LEU A 24 2.34 -3.41 7.03
CA LEU A 24 2.36 -3.32 5.58
C LEU A 24 1.00 -2.83 5.08
N ALA A 25 1.00 -1.80 4.24
CA ALA A 25 -0.17 -1.32 3.51
C ALA A 25 0.04 -1.46 2.00
N ARG A 26 -1.03 -1.80 1.31
CA ARG A 26 -1.10 -2.03 -0.13
C ARG A 26 -2.07 -1.03 -0.72
N VAL A 27 -1.60 -0.35 -1.76
CA VAL A 27 -2.38 0.56 -2.60
C VAL A 27 -2.45 -0.03 -3.99
N MET A 28 -3.65 -0.08 -4.55
CA MET A 28 -3.85 -0.49 -5.94
C MET A 28 -4.37 0.73 -6.70
N PRO A 29 -3.52 1.38 -7.51
CA PRO A 29 -3.97 2.45 -8.38
C PRO A 29 -4.97 1.91 -9.41
N ALA A 30 -6.06 2.63 -9.63
CA ALA A 30 -7.06 2.33 -10.66
C ALA A 30 -6.68 2.92 -12.03
N GLY A 31 -5.69 3.82 -12.06
CA GLY A 31 -5.20 4.48 -13.26
C GLY A 31 -3.78 5.02 -13.10
N PRO A 32 -3.30 5.82 -14.07
CA PRO A 32 -2.01 6.50 -13.99
C PRO A 32 -1.94 7.43 -12.78
N ILE A 33 -0.76 7.52 -12.17
CA ILE A 33 -0.49 8.44 -11.05
C ILE A 33 0.28 9.65 -11.58
N PRO A 34 -0.17 10.90 -11.32
CA PRO A 34 0.62 12.08 -11.62
C PRO A 34 1.97 12.06 -10.91
N LEU A 35 3.03 12.57 -11.54
CA LEU A 35 4.38 12.50 -10.98
C LEU A 35 4.51 13.19 -9.61
N ASP A 36 3.87 14.36 -9.46
CA ASP A 36 3.91 15.13 -8.22
C ASP A 36 3.23 14.38 -7.06
N ASP A 37 2.09 13.74 -7.32
CA ASP A 37 1.40 12.88 -6.35
C ASP A 37 2.21 11.63 -6.02
N PHE A 38 2.90 11.04 -6.99
CA PHE A 38 3.79 9.90 -6.72
C PHE A 38 4.98 10.31 -5.86
N ILE A 39 5.53 11.51 -6.05
CA ILE A 39 6.58 12.06 -5.19
C ILE A 39 6.03 12.28 -3.78
N ALA A 40 4.84 12.89 -3.64
CA ALA A 40 4.19 13.10 -2.36
C ALA A 40 3.88 11.78 -1.64
N PHE A 41 3.46 10.75 -2.38
CA PHE A 41 3.30 9.38 -1.89
C PHE A 41 4.63 8.82 -1.34
N CYS A 42 5.73 9.00 -2.06
CA CYS A 42 7.06 8.59 -1.61
C CYS A 42 7.49 9.30 -0.33
N VAL A 43 7.17 10.60 -0.20
CA VAL A 43 7.42 11.37 1.02
C VAL A 43 6.61 10.80 2.18
N ALA A 44 5.31 10.58 2.00
CA ALA A 44 4.44 10.00 3.03
C ALA A 44 4.92 8.60 3.47
N ALA A 45 5.36 7.75 2.52
CA ALA A 45 5.91 6.42 2.82
C ALA A 45 7.21 6.49 3.65
N ARG A 46 8.02 7.53 3.47
CA ARG A 46 9.24 7.78 4.26
C ARG A 46 8.92 8.37 5.64
N GLU A 47 7.92 9.24 5.73
CA GLU A 47 7.54 9.90 7.00
C GLU A 47 6.77 8.99 7.94
N HIS A 48 5.92 8.11 7.40
CA HIS A 48 5.04 7.26 8.19
C HIS A 48 5.48 5.79 8.24
N GLY A 49 6.32 5.36 7.29
CA GLY A 49 6.85 4.00 7.20
C GLY A 49 8.37 3.95 7.30
N ASN A 50 8.97 2.94 6.68
CA ASN A 50 10.44 2.78 6.60
C ASN A 50 11.04 3.30 5.29
N GLY A 51 10.24 3.96 4.44
CA GLY A 51 10.67 4.49 3.15
C GLY A 51 10.83 3.45 2.02
N THR A 52 10.54 2.17 2.28
CA THR A 52 10.53 1.14 1.23
C THR A 52 9.17 1.09 0.56
N ILE A 53 9.19 1.24 -0.77
CA ILE A 53 8.03 1.04 -1.64
C ILE A 53 8.33 -0.11 -2.60
N GLU A 54 7.51 -1.15 -2.57
CA GLU A 54 7.61 -2.27 -3.51
C GLU A 54 6.49 -2.17 -4.55
N ILE A 55 6.84 -2.33 -5.84
CA ILE A 55 5.86 -2.37 -6.93
C ILE A 55 5.74 -3.82 -7.40
N SER A 56 4.54 -4.39 -7.26
CA SER A 56 4.27 -5.75 -7.74
C SER A 56 4.17 -5.80 -9.27
N ALA A 57 4.31 -6.99 -9.86
CA ALA A 57 4.09 -7.23 -11.29
C ALA A 57 2.69 -6.81 -11.78
N ARG A 58 1.72 -6.64 -10.86
CA ARG A 58 0.35 -6.21 -11.14
C ARG A 58 0.12 -4.73 -10.87
N GLY A 59 1.18 -3.94 -10.68
CA GLY A 59 1.08 -2.48 -10.50
C GLY A 59 0.65 -2.03 -9.09
N SER A 60 0.43 -2.95 -8.16
CA SER A 60 0.15 -2.55 -6.77
C SER A 60 1.41 -2.04 -6.07
N LEU A 61 1.24 -0.95 -5.32
CA LEU A 61 2.25 -0.31 -4.48
C LEU A 61 2.14 -0.85 -3.05
N GLN A 62 3.27 -1.20 -2.44
CA GLN A 62 3.34 -1.72 -1.08
C GLN A 62 4.25 -0.84 -0.24
N VAL A 63 3.73 -0.33 0.89
CA VAL A 63 4.44 0.51 1.85
C VAL A 63 4.63 -0.24 3.15
N ARG A 64 5.86 -0.24 3.64
CA ARG A 64 6.34 -1.04 4.77
C ARG A 64 6.72 -0.20 5.97
N GLY A 65 6.89 -0.86 7.12
CA GLY A 65 7.35 -0.23 8.35
C GLY A 65 6.38 0.77 8.98
N LEU A 66 5.09 0.71 8.63
CA LEU A 66 4.08 1.51 9.29
C LEU A 66 3.90 1.04 10.74
N THR A 67 3.34 1.90 11.59
CA THR A 67 2.97 1.57 12.97
C THR A 67 1.46 1.74 13.13
N PRO A 68 0.84 1.19 14.18
CA PRO A 68 -0.59 1.44 14.45
C PRO A 68 -0.94 2.93 14.54
N LEU A 69 0.02 3.78 14.93
CA LEU A 69 -0.16 5.24 15.00
C LEU A 69 0.05 5.91 13.63
N SER A 70 1.02 5.47 12.85
CA SER A 70 1.37 6.11 11.58
C SER A 70 0.56 5.60 10.39
N ALA A 71 0.00 4.40 10.44
CA ALA A 71 -0.87 3.85 9.41
C ALA A 71 -2.08 4.75 9.08
N PRO A 72 -2.89 5.25 10.05
CA PRO A 72 -3.99 6.15 9.74
C PRO A 72 -3.51 7.52 9.22
N LEU A 73 -2.32 7.99 9.63
CA LEU A 73 -1.73 9.23 9.11
C LEU A 73 -1.30 9.07 7.66
N PHE A 74 -0.65 7.95 7.33
CA PHE A 74 -0.33 7.58 5.96
C PHE A 74 -1.60 7.49 5.10
N ALA A 75 -2.65 6.84 5.61
CA ALA A 75 -3.92 6.73 4.90
C ALA A 75 -4.52 8.11 4.59
N ALA A 76 -4.51 9.03 5.56
CA ALA A 76 -4.99 10.40 5.38
C ALA A 76 -4.13 11.19 4.39
N ALA A 77 -2.80 11.04 4.43
CA ALA A 77 -1.88 11.67 3.50
C ALA A 77 -2.15 11.20 2.05
N VAL A 78 -2.31 9.89 1.85
CA VAL A 78 -2.63 9.30 0.54
C VAL A 78 -4.01 9.74 0.04
N ALA A 79 -5.01 9.83 0.91
CA ALA A 79 -6.35 10.31 0.55
C ALA A 79 -6.41 11.78 0.13
N ALA A 80 -5.37 12.57 0.43
CA ALA A 80 -5.23 13.96 0.00
C ALA A 80 -4.53 14.11 -1.36
N LEU A 81 -4.03 13.02 -1.94
CA LEU A 81 -3.37 12.99 -3.26
C LEU A 81 -4.40 12.73 -4.36
N ASP A 82 -4.07 13.13 -5.59
CA ASP A 82 -4.88 12.80 -6.78
C ASP A 82 -4.54 11.40 -7.31
N ILE A 83 -4.69 10.39 -6.44
CA ILE A 83 -4.47 8.98 -6.76
C ILE A 83 -5.80 8.24 -6.69
N ASP A 84 -6.27 7.74 -7.82
CA ASP A 84 -7.45 6.87 -7.86
C ASP A 84 -7.08 5.48 -7.31
N ILE A 85 -7.68 5.07 -6.19
CA ILE A 85 -7.34 3.85 -5.46
C ILE A 85 -8.52 2.88 -5.45
N CYS A 86 -8.25 1.63 -5.84
CA CYS A 86 -9.19 0.54 -5.64
C CYS A 86 -9.18 0.06 -4.17
N ASP A 87 -10.13 0.51 -3.37
CA ASP A 87 -10.42 -0.02 -2.02
C ASP A 87 -11.36 -1.23 -2.14
N GLY A 88 -10.81 -2.38 -2.52
CA GLY A 88 -11.58 -3.59 -2.78
C GLY A 88 -10.71 -4.75 -3.27
N VAL A 89 -11.33 -5.84 -3.72
CA VAL A 89 -10.59 -6.92 -4.41
C VAL A 89 -10.30 -6.45 -5.83
N PRO A 90 -9.04 -6.15 -6.19
CA PRO A 90 -8.74 -5.69 -7.53
C PRO A 90 -8.91 -6.85 -8.51
N VAL A 91 -9.80 -6.69 -9.48
CA VAL A 91 -9.96 -7.62 -10.61
C VAL A 91 -9.20 -7.04 -11.78
N ILE A 92 -8.02 -7.61 -12.05
CA ILE A 92 -7.19 -7.24 -13.20
C ILE A 92 -7.39 -8.34 -14.24
N ALA A 93 -8.04 -8.00 -15.35
CA ALA A 93 -8.08 -8.87 -16.51
C ALA A 93 -6.79 -8.65 -17.30
N ASP A 94 -5.90 -9.64 -17.29
CA ASP A 94 -4.76 -9.64 -18.20
C ASP A 94 -5.30 -9.90 -19.62
N PRO A 95 -5.06 -9.03 -20.61
CA PRO A 95 -5.47 -9.29 -21.99
C PRO A 95 -4.56 -10.31 -22.69
N LEU A 96 -3.49 -10.80 -22.05
CA LEU A 96 -2.56 -11.80 -22.57
C LEU A 96 -2.87 -13.22 -22.07
#